data_AF-A0A939TAK9-F1
#
_entry.id   AF-A0A939TAK9-F1
#
_cell.length_a   1.000
_cell.length_b   1.000
_cell.length_c   1.000
_cell.angle_alpha   90.00
_cell.angle_beta   90.00
_cell.angle_gamma   90.00
#
_symmetry.space_group_name_H-M   'P 1'
#
loop_
_entity.id
_entity.type
_entity.pdbx_description
1 polymer ?
#
loop_
_entity_poly.entity_id
_entity_poly.type
_entity_poly.pdbx_seq_one_letter_code
_entity_poly.pdbx_strand_id
1 'polypeptide(L)' 'MTPDLEVERLKIRFIAAYERLQQRGLITEEEFEAIIDLLDRLDEVDEAELKATLGRFQALKKQLGKDETT' A
#
# COMPACT_ATOMS: atom_id res chain seq x y z
N MET A 1 15.68 20.84 4.87
CA MET A 1 15.06 19.76 4.07
C MET A 1 13.56 19.98 4.22
N THR A 2 12.86 20.31 3.14
CA THR A 2 11.42 20.59 3.23
C THR A 2 10.68 19.27 3.45
N PRO A 3 9.75 19.21 4.41
CA PRO A 3 9.01 17.99 4.75
C PRO A 3 8.28 17.39 3.53
N ASP A 4 7.88 18.22 2.58
CA ASP A 4 7.17 17.83 1.36
C ASP A 4 8.00 16.87 0.47
N LEU A 5 9.32 17.08 0.39
CA LEU A 5 10.19 16.23 -0.45
C LEU A 5 10.39 14.82 0.13
N GLU A 6 10.34 14.69 1.45
CA GLU A 6 10.45 13.39 2.11
C GLU A 6 9.15 12.59 1.95
N VAL A 7 8.01 13.27 2.05
CA VAL A 7 6.69 12.69 1.82
C VAL A 7 6.55 12.22 0.37
N GLU A 8 6.91 13.05 -0.61
CA GLU A 8 6.86 12.64 -2.03
C GLU A 8 7.74 11.42 -2.31
N ARG A 9 8.97 11.42 -1.77
CA ARG A 9 9.88 10.28 -1.91
C ARG A 9 9.31 9.00 -1.27
N LEU A 10 8.60 9.14 -0.15
CA LEU A 10 7.94 8.03 0.51
C LEU A 10 6.76 7.51 -0.32
N LYS A 11 5.91 8.39 -0.87
CA LYS A 11 4.78 8.03 -1.76
C LYS A 11 5.28 7.25 -2.97
N ILE A 12 6.34 7.71 -3.64
CA ILE A 12 6.94 7.01 -4.79
C ILE A 12 7.41 5.59 -4.42
N ARG A 13 8.08 5.43 -3.28
CA ARG A 13 8.54 4.11 -2.82
C ARG A 13 7.37 3.19 -2.47
N PHE A 14 6.29 3.74 -1.93
CA PHE A 14 5.07 3.01 -1.62
C PHE A 14 4.40 2.49 -2.88
N ILE A 15 4.18 3.36 -3.87
CA ILE A 15 3.58 3.00 -5.17
C ILE A 15 4.42 1.90 -5.84
N ALA A 16 5.74 2.06 -5.89
CA ALA A 16 6.64 1.07 -6.50
C ALA A 16 6.61 -0.31 -5.78
N ALA A 17 6.36 -0.33 -4.46
CA ALA A 17 6.21 -1.59 -3.73
C ALA A 17 4.89 -2.29 -4.07
N TYR A 18 3.78 -1.55 -4.17
CA TYR A 18 2.48 -2.11 -4.50
C TYR A 18 2.35 -2.48 -5.99
N GLU A 19 2.99 -1.74 -6.89
CA GLU A 19 3.11 -2.11 -8.30
C GLU A 19 3.76 -3.50 -8.44
N ARG A 20 4.81 -3.77 -7.65
CA ARG A 20 5.44 -5.10 -7.61
C ARG A 20 4.52 -6.18 -7.04
N LEU A 21 3.60 -5.85 -6.13
CA LEU A 21 2.60 -6.79 -5.63
C LEU A 21 1.55 -7.09 -6.69
N GLN A 22 1.10 -6.08 -7.44
CA GLN A 22 0.18 -6.23 -8.57
C GLN A 22 0.80 -7.08 -9.68
N GLN A 23 2.05 -6.80 -10.06
CA GLN A 23 2.80 -7.60 -11.05
C GLN A 23 2.98 -9.07 -10.63
N ARG A 24 2.99 -9.35 -9.32
CA ARG A 24 3.03 -10.71 -8.76
C ARG A 24 1.65 -11.36 -8.64
N GLY A 25 0.58 -10.66 -9.04
CA GLY A 25 -0.81 -11.12 -8.90
C GLY A 25 -1.29 -11.20 -7.45
N LEU A 26 -0.60 -10.53 -6.52
CA LEU A 26 -0.94 -10.55 -5.09
C LEU A 26 -2.01 -9.53 -4.73
N ILE A 27 -2.16 -8.50 -5.55
CA ILE A 27 -3.28 -7.56 -5.50
C ILE A 27 -3.82 -7.39 -6.92
N THR A 28 -5.11 -7.11 -7.00
CA THR A 28 -5.79 -6.74 -8.24
C THR A 28 -5.43 -5.32 -8.67
N GLU A 29 -5.73 -4.98 -9.92
CA GLU A 29 -5.59 -3.61 -10.44
C GLU A 29 -6.50 -2.63 -9.69
N GLU A 30 -7.73 -3.03 -9.38
CA GLU A 30 -8.69 -2.24 -8.58
C GLU A 30 -8.16 -1.95 -7.16
N GLU A 31 -7.52 -2.94 -6.52
CA GLU A 31 -6.87 -2.75 -5.22
C GLU A 31 -5.66 -1.82 -5.30
N PHE A 32 -4.92 -1.85 -6.42
CA PHE A 32 -3.80 -0.95 -6.65
C PHE A 32 -4.26 0.51 -6.86
N GLU A 33 -5.30 0.73 -7.67
CA GLU A 33 -5.90 2.05 -7.86
C GLU A 33 -6.42 2.64 -6.54
N ALA A 34 -7.09 1.84 -5.71
CA ALA A 34 -7.56 2.28 -4.40
C ALA A 34 -6.43 2.73 -3.45
N ILE A 35 -5.23 2.17 -3.60
CA ILE A 35 -4.04 2.59 -2.83
C ILE A 35 -3.52 3.93 -3.36
N ILE A 36 -3.50 4.14 -4.68
CA ILE A 36 -3.09 5.41 -5.28
C ILE A 36 -4.03 6.53 -4.82
N ASP A 37 -5.34 6.32 -4.90
CA ASP A 37 -6.35 7.29 -4.44
C ASP A 37 -6.17 7.65 -2.96
N LEU A 38 -5.85 6.67 -2.10
CA LEU A 38 -5.55 6.89 -0.69
C LEU A 38 -4.28 7.73 -0.49
N LEU A 39 -3.23 7.46 -1.27
CA LEU A 39 -1.96 8.18 -1.18
C LEU A 39 -2.06 9.63 -1.69
N ASP A 40 -2.91 9.87 -2.68
CA ASP A 40 -3.18 11.20 -3.20
C ASP A 40 -3.94 12.05 -2.19
N ARG A 41 -4.87 11.44 -1.45
CA ARG A 41 -5.66 12.09 -0.40
C ARG A 41 -5.06 11.95 1.00
N LEU A 42 -3.81 11.50 1.12
CA LEU A 42 -3.18 11.19 2.40
C LEU A 42 -3.22 12.35 3.41
N ASP A 43 -3.19 13.59 2.92
CA ASP A 43 -3.25 14.81 3.75
C ASP A 43 -4.67 15.12 4.26
N GLU A 44 -5.69 14.50 3.66
CA GLU A 44 -7.12 14.62 4.00
C GLU A 44 -7.67 13.39 4.72
N VAL A 45 -6.91 12.28 4.75
CA VAL A 45 -7.34 10.99 5.28
C VAL A 45 -6.93 10.84 6.73
N ASP A 46 -7.89 10.57 7.60
CA ASP A 46 -7.63 10.33 9.02
C ASP A 46 -6.96 8.97 9.28
N GLU A 47 -6.21 8.87 10.38
CA GLU A 47 -5.46 7.65 10.76
C GLU A 47 -6.33 6.38 10.80
N ALA A 48 -7.61 6.52 11.17
CA ALA A 48 -8.56 5.41 11.22
C ALA A 48 -8.88 4.83 9.83
N GLU A 49 -9.07 5.70 8.85
CA GLU A 49 -9.36 5.34 7.46
C GLU A 49 -8.10 4.78 6.77
N LEU A 50 -6.93 5.36 7.08
CA LEU A 50 -5.64 4.81 6.68
C LEU A 50 -5.43 3.38 7.18
N LYS A 51 -5.71 3.14 8.47
CA LYS A 51 -5.60 1.82 9.10
C LYS A 51 -6.59 0.81 8.53
N ALA A 52 -7.80 1.22 8.20
CA ALA A 52 -8.80 0.33 7.60
C ALA A 52 -8.36 -0.14 6.21
N THR A 53 -7.84 0.78 5.38
CA THR A 53 -7.38 0.47 4.02
C THR A 53 -6.07 -0.34 4.06
N LEU A 54 -5.07 0.10 4.82
CA LEU A 54 -3.80 -0.62 4.97
C LEU A 54 -3.95 -1.96 5.72
N GLY A 55 -4.90 -2.04 6.65
CA GLY A 55 -5.20 -3.26 7.42
C GLY A 55 -5.72 -4.40 6.54
N ARG A 56 -6.44 -4.10 5.46
CA ARG A 56 -6.83 -5.10 4.44
C ARG A 56 -5.60 -5.74 3.79
N PHE A 57 -4.55 -4.97 3.54
CA PHE A 57 -3.30 -5.46 2.96
C PHE A 57 -2.38 -6.19 3.96
N GLN A 58 -2.50 -5.96 5.28
CA GLN A 58 -1.74 -6.76 6.25
C GLN A 58 -2.15 -8.24 6.25
N ALA A 59 -3.39 -8.55 5.83
CA ALA A 59 -3.86 -9.92 5.70
C ALA A 59 -3.10 -10.71 4.62
N LEU A 60 -2.62 -10.04 3.56
CA LEU A 60 -1.78 -10.65 2.51
C LEU A 60 -0.45 -11.19 3.05
N LYS A 61 0.15 -10.51 4.04
CA LYS A 61 1.40 -10.97 4.68
C LYS A 61 1.21 -12.28 5.45
N LYS A 62 -0.01 -12.57 5.93
CA LYS A 62 -0.33 -13.81 6.64
C LYS A 62 -0.57 -14.99 5.70
N GLN A 63 -0.92 -14.74 4.44
CA GLN A 63 -1.01 -15.76 3.39
C GLN A 63 0.36 -16.11 2.81
N LEU A 64 1.26 -15.13 2.58
CA LEU A 64 2.61 -15.41 2.07
C LEU A 64 3.52 -16.17 3.05
N GLY A 65 3.21 -16.19 4.34
CA GLY A 65 3.97 -16.96 5.34
C GLY A 65 3.47 -18.40 5.54
N LYS A 66 2.47 -18.85 4.77
CA LYS A 66 1.85 -20.18 4.94
C LYS A 66 2.23 -21.21 3.86
N ASP A 67 2.97 -20.82 2.84
CA ASP A 67 3.43 -21.71 1.76
C ASP A 67 4.82 -22.35 1.99
N GLU A 68 5.52 -22.04 3.09
CA GLU A 68 6.86 -22.62 3.40
C GLU A 68 6.83 -23.85 4.34
N THR A 69 5.67 -24.47 4.57
CA THR A 69 5.60 -25.77 5.28
C THR A 69 4.60 -26.70 4.64
N THR A 70 4.97 -27.37 3.55
CA THR A 70 4.47 -28.70 3.18
C THR A 70 5.58 -29.47 2.49
#